data_AF-A0A962I6C7-F1
#
_entry.id   AF-A0A962I6C7-F1
#
_cell.length_a   1.000
_cell.length_b   1.000
_cell.length_c   1.000
_cell.angle_alpha   90.00
_cell.angle_beta   90.00
_cell.angle_gamma   90.00
#
_symmetry.space_group_name_H-M   'P 1'
#
loop_
_entity.id
_entity.type
_entity.pdbx_description
1 polymer ?
#
loop_
_entity_poly.entity_id
_entity_poly.type
_entity_poly.pdbx_seq_one_letter_code
_entity_poly.pdbx_strand_id
1 'polypeptide(L)'
;MTALLLQAIAGRAENEPQATALIGAQGPWSFAELQTAVTVLADWLLPRVLDGESAALAIGLWAENSPEWIIADLALWHCSERHRGSIAAVPLPGFFSAGQLAHVQRSTAMRWLLLAEDCDSPLPVVASWATPIAGLRLARLADPTDAVAPSWAADTVKISFTSGTSGQPKGVCLPAALLDEVIGALARRIQSGLSLQTLAPHLNLLPLSTLLENLAGVGVPLLLGRPVIALPGAALGLQGSSGLDPAQLLQALHQHQPGSLILLPQLLQVLVQMRLQGLPLPESLRFLAVGGGVTSAQLLAQAEKLGLPVYQGYGLSECASVVSLNAPAANRCGSVGQPLDHVQVRVVD
;
A
#
# COMPACT_ATOMS: atom_id res chain seq x y z
N MET A 1 -4.94 -13.45 17.86
CA MET A 1 -3.73 -14.01 17.23
C MET A 1 -3.04 -12.86 16.54
N THR A 2 -1.70 -12.77 16.62
CA THR A 2 -0.91 -11.75 15.91
C THR A 2 -0.99 -11.99 14.40
N ALA A 3 -1.02 -10.90 13.63
CA ALA A 3 -1.17 -10.88 12.18
C ALA A 3 0.00 -11.58 11.51
N LEU A 4 -0.29 -12.33 10.45
CA LEU A 4 0.69 -13.10 9.68
C LEU A 4 1.84 -12.21 9.21
N LEU A 5 1.54 -11.02 8.70
CA LEU A 5 2.56 -10.09 8.23
C LEU A 5 3.48 -9.62 9.36
N LEU A 6 2.93 -9.21 10.50
CA LEU A 6 3.70 -8.73 11.65
C LEU A 6 4.57 -9.85 12.24
N GLN A 7 4.04 -11.08 12.30
CA GLN A 7 4.82 -12.26 12.69
C GLN A 7 5.98 -12.54 11.73
N ALA A 8 5.76 -12.40 10.42
CA ALA A 8 6.80 -12.62 9.42
C ALA A 8 7.93 -11.58 9.54
N ILE A 9 7.59 -10.31 9.77
CA ILE A 9 8.57 -9.24 10.01
C ILE A 9 9.38 -9.52 11.28
N ALA A 10 8.71 -9.85 12.39
CA ALA A 10 9.38 -10.17 13.65
C ALA A 10 10.30 -11.39 13.52
N GLY A 11 9.83 -12.47 12.87
CA GLY A 11 10.65 -13.65 12.61
C GLY A 11 11.86 -13.36 11.74
N ARG A 12 11.77 -12.46 10.75
CA ARG A 12 12.93 -12.01 9.96
C ARG A 12 13.87 -11.13 10.78
N ALA A 13 13.35 -10.26 11.63
CA ALA A 13 14.17 -9.44 12.52
C ALA A 13 15.01 -10.31 13.48
N GLU A 14 14.49 -11.46 13.91
CA GLU A 14 15.22 -12.41 14.76
C GLU A 14 16.25 -13.25 13.98
N ASN A 15 15.88 -13.77 12.81
CA ASN A 15 16.71 -14.73 12.06
C ASN A 15 17.69 -14.08 11.08
N GLU A 16 17.32 -12.94 10.51
CA GLU A 16 18.07 -12.20 9.48
C GLU A 16 18.05 -10.68 9.78
N PRO A 17 18.52 -10.24 10.97
CA PRO A 17 18.33 -8.88 11.46
C PRO A 17 18.84 -7.79 10.52
N GLN A 18 19.94 -8.07 9.81
CA GLN A 18 20.64 -7.13 8.91
C GLN A 18 20.13 -7.18 7.47
N ALA A 19 19.21 -8.11 7.13
CA ALA A 19 18.64 -8.15 5.79
C ALA A 19 17.79 -6.90 5.55
N THR A 20 17.94 -6.30 4.36
CA THR A 20 17.19 -5.10 3.98
C THR A 20 15.69 -5.41 3.87
N ALA A 21 14.87 -4.63 4.57
CA ALA A 21 13.41 -4.67 4.50
C ALA A 21 12.87 -3.54 3.62
N LEU A 22 13.32 -2.30 3.86
CA LEU A 22 12.86 -1.11 3.13
C LEU A 22 14.06 -0.36 2.53
N ILE A 23 13.83 0.35 1.44
CA ILE A 23 14.80 1.23 0.78
C ILE A 23 14.08 2.56 0.52
N GLY A 24 14.53 3.63 1.18
CA GLY A 24 14.01 4.98 0.99
C GLY A 24 15.06 5.97 0.51
N ALA A 25 14.68 7.24 0.41
CA ALA A 25 15.57 8.31 -0.06
C ALA A 25 16.78 8.54 0.88
N GLN A 26 16.61 8.29 2.18
CA GLN A 26 17.66 8.43 3.19
C GLN A 26 18.53 7.18 3.36
N GLY A 27 18.20 6.09 2.66
CA GLY A 27 18.92 4.83 2.74
C GLY A 27 18.04 3.62 3.10
N PRO A 28 18.67 2.45 3.28
CA PRO A 28 17.97 1.21 3.60
C PRO A 28 17.62 1.12 5.09
N TRP A 29 16.53 0.40 5.38
CA TRP A 29 16.16 -0.10 6.69
C TRP A 29 16.26 -1.62 6.69
N SER A 30 16.94 -2.18 7.68
CA SER A 30 16.97 -3.61 7.95
C SER A 30 15.68 -4.12 8.59
N PHE A 31 15.45 -5.44 8.61
CA PHE A 31 14.31 -6.03 9.32
C PHE A 31 14.33 -5.75 10.83
N ALA A 32 15.51 -5.71 11.46
CA ALA A 32 15.64 -5.34 12.87
C ALA A 32 15.26 -3.88 13.13
N GLU A 33 15.72 -2.96 12.28
CA GLU A 33 15.36 -1.54 12.38
C GLU A 33 13.87 -1.32 12.12
N LEU A 34 13.30 -1.99 11.10
CA LEU A 34 11.86 -1.94 10.81
C LEU A 34 11.03 -2.42 12.01
N GLN A 35 11.34 -3.60 12.56
CA GLN A 35 10.62 -4.15 13.71
C GLN A 35 10.71 -3.23 14.93
N THR A 36 11.90 -2.68 15.18
CA THR A 36 12.13 -1.73 16.28
C THR A 36 11.30 -0.46 16.08
N ALA A 37 11.35 0.12 14.88
CA ALA A 37 10.62 1.35 14.54
C ALA A 37 9.10 1.17 14.69
N VAL A 38 8.55 0.06 14.18
CA VAL A 38 7.13 -0.28 14.32
C VAL A 38 6.72 -0.40 15.79
N THR A 39 7.52 -1.11 16.59
CA THR A 39 7.24 -1.32 18.02
C THR A 39 7.32 -0.01 18.80
N VAL A 40 8.38 0.76 18.61
CA VAL A 40 8.61 2.05 19.29
C VAL A 40 7.52 3.06 18.94
N LEU A 41 7.13 3.16 17.66
CA LEU A 41 6.07 4.07 17.25
C LEU A 41 4.73 3.65 17.85
N ALA A 42 4.39 2.35 17.83
CA ALA A 42 3.16 1.85 18.41
C ALA A 42 3.08 2.08 19.93
N ASP A 43 4.14 1.77 20.68
CA ASP A 43 4.21 2.01 22.13
C ASP A 43 4.11 3.51 22.48
N TRP A 44 4.65 4.37 21.62
CA TRP A 44 4.55 5.82 21.80
C TRP A 44 3.15 6.36 21.49
N LEU A 45 2.45 5.80 20.49
CA LEU A 45 1.13 6.22 20.04
C LEU A 45 0.03 5.86 21.04
N LEU A 46 -0.01 4.61 21.48
CA LEU A 46 -1.11 4.05 22.29
C LEU A 46 -1.53 4.93 23.48
N PRO A 47 -0.64 5.34 24.40
CA PRO A 47 -1.05 6.16 25.53
C PRO A 47 -1.50 7.58 25.15
N ARG A 48 -1.14 8.08 23.96
CA ARG A 48 -1.49 9.44 23.50
C ARG A 48 -2.84 9.49 22.81
N VAL A 49 -3.13 8.47 22.02
CA VAL A 49 -4.33 8.45 21.18
C VAL A 49 -5.53 7.79 21.88
N LEU A 50 -5.28 6.98 22.92
CA LEU A 50 -6.31 6.33 23.72
C LEU A 50 -6.69 7.09 24.99
N ASP A 51 -5.95 8.12 25.40
CA ASP A 51 -6.28 8.88 26.60
C ASP A 51 -7.62 9.61 26.43
N GLY A 52 -8.62 9.22 27.22
CA GLY A 52 -9.99 9.75 27.17
C GLY A 52 -10.88 9.19 26.06
N GLU A 53 -10.41 8.25 25.23
CA GLU A 53 -11.20 7.64 24.16
C GLU A 53 -11.80 6.30 24.62
N SER A 54 -13.13 6.19 24.60
CA SER A 54 -13.88 4.98 25.01
C SER A 54 -14.45 4.17 23.85
N ALA A 55 -14.22 4.63 22.61
CA ALA A 55 -14.81 4.09 21.38
C ALA A 55 -13.73 3.73 20.35
N ALA A 56 -14.19 3.17 19.23
CA ALA A 56 -13.33 2.89 18.08
C ALA A 56 -12.72 4.19 17.52
N LEU A 57 -11.42 4.14 17.24
CA LEU A 57 -10.57 5.26 16.88
C LEU A 57 -10.06 5.10 15.45
N ALA A 58 -10.30 6.12 14.63
CA ALA A 58 -9.67 6.25 13.32
C ALA A 58 -8.44 7.16 13.41
N ILE A 59 -7.31 6.71 12.86
CA ILE A 59 -6.08 7.49 12.75
C ILE A 59 -5.72 7.62 11.27
N GLY A 60 -5.68 8.87 10.78
CA GLY A 60 -5.34 9.16 9.40
C GLY A 60 -3.84 8.96 9.12
N LEU A 61 -3.51 8.58 7.88
CA LEU A 61 -2.14 8.61 7.37
C LEU A 61 -2.06 9.53 6.16
N TRP A 62 -1.22 10.56 6.21
CA TRP A 62 -1.00 11.53 5.14
C TRP A 62 0.48 11.78 4.90
N ALA A 63 1.05 11.14 3.88
CA ALA A 63 2.41 11.35 3.44
C ALA A 63 2.58 10.81 2.02
N GLU A 64 3.63 11.25 1.33
CA GLU A 64 4.13 10.60 0.14
C GLU A 64 4.67 9.19 0.47
N ASN A 65 4.95 8.40 -0.57
CA ASN A 65 5.55 7.08 -0.40
C ASN A 65 6.94 7.21 0.26
N SER A 66 7.11 6.54 1.39
CA SER A 66 8.38 6.49 2.10
C SER A 66 8.44 5.29 3.06
N PRO A 67 9.63 4.88 3.55
CA PRO A 67 9.73 3.89 4.61
C PRO A 67 8.96 4.29 5.87
N GLU A 68 8.95 5.58 6.21
CA GLU A 68 8.24 6.12 7.36
C GLU A 68 6.72 5.92 7.23
N TRP A 69 6.16 6.12 6.04
CA TRP A 69 4.76 5.82 5.76
C TRP A 69 4.45 4.34 6.08
N ILE A 70 5.30 3.42 5.61
CA ILE A 70 5.15 1.97 5.85
C ILE A 70 5.25 1.65 7.33
N ILE A 71 6.20 2.24 8.04
CA ILE A 71 6.36 2.09 9.49
C ILE A 71 5.11 2.57 10.23
N ALA A 72 4.53 3.71 9.83
CA ALA A 72 3.30 4.24 10.43
C ALA A 72 2.11 3.29 10.25
N ASP A 73 1.89 2.78 9.04
CA ASP A 73 0.80 1.84 8.75
C ASP A 73 0.94 0.52 9.53
N LEU A 74 2.15 -0.04 9.58
CA LEU A 74 2.44 -1.25 10.36
C LEU A 74 2.32 -1.01 11.88
N ALA A 75 2.73 0.16 12.38
CA ALA A 75 2.57 0.52 13.78
C ALA A 75 1.09 0.64 14.17
N LEU A 76 0.25 1.23 13.31
CA LEU A 76 -1.20 1.30 13.53
C LEU A 76 -1.84 -0.10 13.52
N TRP A 77 -1.42 -0.98 12.61
CA TRP A 77 -1.85 -2.38 12.63
C TRP A 77 -1.44 -3.04 13.96
N HIS A 78 -0.19 -2.88 14.40
CA HIS A 78 0.30 -3.42 15.67
C HIS A 78 -0.46 -2.87 16.89
N CYS A 79 -0.79 -1.57 16.90
CA CYS A 79 -1.66 -0.96 17.91
C CYS A 79 -3.04 -1.64 17.95
N SER A 80 -3.63 -1.88 16.78
CA SER A 80 -4.94 -2.51 16.64
C SER A 80 -4.97 -3.92 17.22
N GLU A 81 -3.91 -4.71 17.02
CA GLU A 81 -3.79 -6.06 17.60
C GLU A 81 -3.76 -6.05 19.13
N ARG A 82 -3.01 -5.10 19.71
CA ARG A 82 -2.86 -4.97 21.16
C ARG A 82 -4.12 -4.45 21.84
N HIS A 83 -4.94 -3.69 21.12
CA HIS A 83 -6.16 -3.05 21.63
C HIS A 83 -7.44 -3.57 20.97
N ARG A 84 -7.50 -4.87 20.63
CA ARG A 84 -8.69 -5.59 20.13
C ARG A 84 -9.51 -4.79 19.10
N GLY A 85 -8.82 -4.19 18.14
CA GLY A 85 -9.39 -3.47 16.99
C GLY A 85 -10.18 -2.20 17.29
N SER A 86 -9.87 -1.55 18.42
CA SER A 86 -10.30 -0.17 18.67
C SER A 86 -9.54 0.85 17.82
N ILE A 87 -8.53 0.48 17.02
CA ILE A 87 -7.74 1.42 16.21
C ILE A 87 -7.76 0.98 14.74
N ALA A 88 -8.23 1.86 13.87
CA ALA A 88 -8.23 1.66 12.42
C ALA A 88 -7.36 2.72 11.73
N ALA A 89 -6.43 2.26 10.89
CA ALA A 89 -5.67 3.12 10.01
C ALA A 89 -6.56 3.62 8.86
N VAL A 90 -6.49 4.93 8.57
CA VAL A 90 -7.21 5.55 7.46
C VAL A 90 -6.21 6.23 6.52
N PRO A 91 -5.63 5.49 5.56
CA PRO A 91 -4.82 6.09 4.51
C PRO A 91 -5.61 7.13 3.73
N LEU A 92 -5.09 8.36 3.67
CA LEU A 92 -5.74 9.48 2.99
C LEU A 92 -5.15 9.64 1.58
N PRO A 93 -5.95 9.44 0.51
CA PRO A 93 -5.43 9.58 -0.84
C PRO A 93 -5.14 11.04 -1.22
N GLY A 94 -3.93 11.31 -1.72
CA GLY A 94 -3.50 12.66 -2.14
C GLY A 94 -4.32 13.26 -3.28
N PHE A 95 -5.03 12.42 -4.04
CA PHE A 95 -5.91 12.85 -5.13
C PHE A 95 -7.33 13.21 -4.68
N PHE A 96 -7.67 13.08 -3.40
CA PHE A 96 -8.96 13.55 -2.89
C PHE A 96 -8.96 15.08 -2.75
N SER A 97 -10.10 15.70 -3.09
CA SER A 97 -10.30 17.12 -2.83
C SER A 97 -10.43 17.41 -1.32
N ALA A 98 -10.24 18.67 -0.92
CA ALA A 98 -10.44 19.10 0.47
C ALA A 98 -11.83 18.73 1.02
N GLY A 99 -12.88 18.86 0.20
CA GLY A 99 -14.25 18.47 0.59
C GLY A 99 -14.40 16.96 0.81
N GLN A 100 -13.70 16.14 0.02
CA GLN A 100 -13.67 14.69 0.17
C GLN A 100 -12.89 14.28 1.43
N LEU A 101 -11.76 14.92 1.72
CA LEU A 101 -10.99 14.65 2.95
C LEU A 101 -11.76 15.09 4.21
N ALA A 102 -12.47 16.22 4.16
CA ALA A 102 -13.38 16.64 5.22
C ALA A 102 -14.57 15.67 5.39
N HIS A 103 -15.05 15.05 4.32
CA HIS A 103 -16.03 13.97 4.41
C HIS A 103 -15.44 12.73 5.09
N VAL A 104 -14.23 12.31 4.72
CA VAL A 104 -13.52 11.19 5.38
C VAL A 104 -13.38 11.44 6.89
N GLN A 105 -12.97 12.65 7.29
CA GLN A 105 -12.82 13.02 8.70
C GLN A 105 -14.15 12.92 9.46
N ARG A 106 -15.24 13.48 8.90
CA ARG A 106 -16.57 13.44 9.52
C ARG A 106 -17.14 12.03 9.62
N SER A 107 -16.98 11.22 8.57
CA SER A 107 -17.50 9.85 8.50
C SER A 107 -16.79 8.88 9.44
N THR A 108 -15.58 9.21 9.87
CA THR A 108 -14.77 8.39 10.79
C THR A 108 -14.61 9.00 12.18
N ALA A 109 -15.15 10.22 12.40
CA ALA A 109 -14.86 11.05 13.56
C ALA A 109 -13.35 11.17 13.86
N MET A 110 -12.51 11.18 12.81
CA MET A 110 -11.05 11.12 12.95
C MET A 110 -10.51 12.40 13.59
N ARG A 111 -9.76 12.22 14.70
CA ARG A 111 -9.14 13.30 15.49
C ARG A 111 -7.61 13.28 15.42
N TRP A 112 -7.03 12.21 14.92
CA TRP A 112 -5.59 12.01 14.87
C TRP A 112 -5.13 11.78 13.44
N LEU A 113 -3.98 12.37 13.11
CA LEU A 113 -3.35 12.24 11.81
C LEU A 113 -1.84 12.02 12.02
N LEU A 114 -1.33 10.91 11.52
CA LEU A 114 0.11 10.75 11.28
C LEU A 114 0.43 11.32 9.90
N LEU A 115 1.46 12.14 9.84
CA LEU A 115 1.87 12.78 8.59
C LEU A 115 3.37 13.05 8.56
N ALA A 116 3.90 13.18 7.35
CA ALA A 116 5.30 13.54 7.16
C ALA A 116 5.57 14.96 7.70
N GLU A 117 6.77 15.18 8.22
CA GLU A 117 7.17 16.48 8.79
C GLU A 117 7.22 17.59 7.74
N ASP A 118 7.55 17.26 6.50
CA ASP A 118 7.72 18.18 5.38
C ASP A 118 6.42 18.44 4.59
N CYS A 119 5.29 17.87 5.02
CA CYS A 119 4.00 18.03 4.36
C CYS A 119 2.99 18.85 5.17
N ASP A 120 2.22 19.67 4.46
CA ASP A 120 1.07 20.37 5.00
C ASP A 120 -0.05 19.38 5.31
N SER A 121 -0.75 19.61 6.42
CA SER A 121 -1.92 18.80 6.75
C SER A 121 -3.09 19.15 5.81
N PRO A 122 -3.81 18.16 5.28
CA PRO A 122 -4.99 18.42 4.45
C PRO A 122 -6.22 18.81 5.27
N LEU A 123 -6.12 18.77 6.60
CA LEU A 123 -7.19 19.03 7.56
C LEU A 123 -6.70 20.02 8.63
N PRO A 124 -7.60 20.80 9.27
CA PRO A 124 -7.19 21.76 10.29
C PRO A 124 -6.54 21.08 11.50
N VAL A 125 -5.32 21.49 11.85
CA VAL A 125 -4.54 20.98 12.98
C VAL A 125 -4.62 21.94 14.16
N VAL A 126 -4.84 21.43 15.37
CA VAL A 126 -4.86 22.21 16.62
C VAL A 126 -3.60 22.03 17.46
N ALA A 127 -2.91 20.88 17.33
CA ALA A 127 -1.65 20.61 17.99
C ALA A 127 -0.86 19.55 17.21
N SER A 128 0.47 19.55 17.34
CA SER A 128 1.36 18.59 16.67
C SER A 128 2.54 18.23 17.56
N TRP A 129 3.00 16.98 17.45
CA TRP A 129 4.14 16.45 18.20
C TRP A 129 5.05 15.65 17.26
N ALA A 130 6.37 15.80 17.41
CA ALA A 130 7.31 14.90 16.76
C ALA A 130 7.13 13.47 17.27
N THR A 131 7.25 12.48 16.39
CA THR A 131 7.25 11.07 16.78
C THR A 131 8.69 10.57 17.03
N PRO A 132 8.88 9.38 17.61
CA PRO A 132 10.19 8.75 17.69
C PRO A 132 10.79 8.37 16.32
N ILE A 133 10.00 8.40 15.25
CA ILE A 133 10.44 8.13 13.88
C ILE A 133 10.69 9.49 13.22
N ALA A 134 11.96 9.77 12.91
CA ALA A 134 12.34 11.00 12.22
C ALA A 134 11.58 11.15 10.89
N GLY A 135 11.15 12.37 10.56
CA GLY A 135 10.34 12.61 9.37
C GLY A 135 8.84 12.35 9.57
N LEU A 136 8.38 11.87 10.72
CA LEU A 136 6.96 11.74 11.07
C LEU A 136 6.58 12.59 12.29
N ARG A 137 5.40 13.19 12.20
CA ARG A 137 4.71 13.87 13.30
C ARG A 137 3.31 13.31 13.50
N LEU A 138 2.82 13.38 14.73
CA LEU A 138 1.42 13.16 15.08
C LEU A 138 0.74 14.52 15.22
N ALA A 139 -0.39 14.71 14.55
CA ALA A 139 -1.22 15.89 14.68
C ALA A 139 -2.57 15.55 15.32
N ARG A 140 -3.01 16.41 16.23
CA ARG A 140 -4.40 16.48 16.69
C ARG A 140 -5.16 17.40 15.75
N LEU A 141 -6.20 16.86 15.13
CA LEU A 141 -7.10 17.60 14.25
C LEU A 141 -8.14 18.38 15.06
N ALA A 142 -8.65 19.47 14.48
CA ALA A 142 -9.87 20.10 14.96
C ALA A 142 -11.02 19.10 14.91
N ASP A 143 -11.89 19.12 15.92
CA ASP A 143 -13.02 18.20 15.98
C ASP A 143 -13.98 18.47 14.79
N PRO A 144 -14.38 17.42 14.04
CA PRO A 144 -15.26 17.60 12.89
C PRO A 144 -16.64 18.11 13.32
N THR A 145 -17.19 19.08 12.60
CA THR A 145 -18.60 19.48 12.75
C THR A 145 -19.51 18.36 12.27
N ASP A 146 -20.59 18.09 13.01
CA ASP A 146 -21.58 17.05 12.71
C ASP A 146 -20.95 15.66 12.50
N ALA A 147 -19.96 15.31 13.33
CA ALA A 147 -19.31 14.02 13.30
C ALA A 147 -20.32 12.87 13.48
N VAL A 148 -20.22 11.86 12.63
CA VAL A 148 -21.00 10.63 12.80
C VAL A 148 -20.28 9.75 13.79
N ALA A 149 -21.01 9.20 14.77
CA ALA A 149 -20.43 8.27 15.72
C ALA A 149 -19.79 7.09 14.95
N PRO A 150 -18.51 6.77 15.20
CA PRO A 150 -17.82 5.71 14.48
C PRO A 150 -18.53 4.37 14.73
N SER A 151 -18.87 3.68 13.65
CA SER A 151 -19.56 2.38 13.70
C SER A 151 -18.95 1.45 12.67
N TRP A 152 -17.90 0.74 13.06
CA TRP A 152 -17.33 -0.38 12.30
C TRP A 152 -17.11 -1.58 13.22
N ALA A 153 -16.92 -2.75 12.63
CA ALA A 153 -16.70 -3.97 13.38
C ALA A 153 -15.41 -3.85 14.22
N ALA A 154 -15.43 -4.38 15.44
CA ALA A 154 -14.33 -4.26 16.40
C ALA A 154 -13.04 -4.96 15.95
N ASP A 155 -13.03 -5.71 14.85
CA ASP A 155 -11.85 -6.33 14.25
C ASP A 155 -11.31 -5.54 13.04
N THR A 156 -11.90 -4.39 12.72
CA THR A 156 -11.45 -3.50 11.63
C THR A 156 -10.10 -2.87 12.00
N VAL A 157 -9.10 -3.07 11.16
CA VAL A 157 -7.74 -2.50 11.36
C VAL A 157 -7.40 -1.43 10.33
N LYS A 158 -8.14 -1.39 9.22
CA LYS A 158 -7.93 -0.43 8.13
C LYS A 158 -9.25 -0.01 7.51
N ILE A 159 -9.41 1.28 7.23
CA ILE A 159 -10.55 1.80 6.48
C ILE A 159 -10.02 2.46 5.20
N SER A 160 -10.27 1.82 4.06
CA SER A 160 -9.87 2.36 2.76
C SER A 160 -11.04 3.11 2.12
N PHE A 161 -10.86 4.39 1.83
CA PHE A 161 -11.88 5.18 1.15
C PHE A 161 -11.73 5.11 -0.37
N THR A 162 -12.83 4.87 -1.06
CA THR A 162 -12.92 4.88 -2.53
C THR A 162 -13.85 5.99 -2.99
N SER A 163 -13.61 6.57 -4.16
CA SER A 163 -14.31 7.78 -4.65
C SER A 163 -15.83 7.65 -4.74
N GLY A 164 -16.38 6.43 -4.81
CA GLY A 164 -17.81 6.16 -4.85
C GLY A 164 -18.50 6.68 -6.12
N THR A 165 -19.50 5.97 -6.63
CA THR A 165 -20.28 6.44 -7.80
C THR A 165 -21.12 7.69 -7.49
N SER A 166 -21.37 7.97 -6.21
CA SER A 166 -22.14 9.11 -5.71
C SER A 166 -21.31 10.38 -5.49
N GLY A 167 -20.01 10.39 -5.83
CA GLY A 167 -19.10 11.53 -5.68
C GLY A 167 -18.55 11.75 -4.25
N GLN A 168 -19.26 11.29 -3.23
CA GLN A 168 -18.74 11.21 -1.85
C GLN A 168 -18.02 9.88 -1.60
N PRO A 169 -16.77 9.91 -1.08
CA PRO A 169 -16.02 8.71 -0.83
C PRO A 169 -16.67 7.80 0.22
N LYS A 170 -16.61 6.48 0.00
CA LYS A 170 -17.11 5.48 0.96
C LYS A 170 -15.96 4.70 1.56
N GLY A 171 -15.99 4.51 2.89
CA GLY A 171 -14.98 3.75 3.62
C GLY A 171 -15.30 2.27 3.63
N VAL A 172 -14.38 1.45 3.13
CA VAL A 172 -14.42 -0.01 3.26
C VAL A 172 -13.67 -0.40 4.53
N CYS A 173 -14.38 -1.01 5.48
CA CYS A 173 -13.82 -1.48 6.74
C CYS A 173 -13.19 -2.87 6.54
N LEU A 174 -11.89 -2.99 6.80
CA LEU A 174 -11.10 -4.18 6.51
C LEU A 174 -10.55 -4.79 7.80
N PRO A 175 -10.93 -6.03 8.14
CA PRO A 175 -10.39 -6.73 9.29
C PRO A 175 -9.01 -7.31 9.02
N ALA A 176 -8.18 -7.44 10.06
CA ALA A 176 -6.80 -7.94 9.94
C ALA A 176 -6.72 -9.32 9.26
N ALA A 177 -7.63 -10.23 9.61
CA ALA A 177 -7.65 -11.59 9.05
C ALA A 177 -7.80 -11.57 7.52
N LEU A 178 -8.65 -10.69 6.98
CA LEU A 178 -8.85 -10.58 5.54
C LEU A 178 -7.61 -9.99 4.84
N LEU A 179 -6.94 -9.02 5.46
CA LEU A 179 -5.70 -8.46 4.91
C LEU A 179 -4.60 -9.55 4.83
N ASP A 180 -4.43 -10.33 5.88
CA ASP A 180 -3.47 -11.43 5.93
C ASP A 180 -3.80 -12.55 4.92
N GLU A 181 -5.08 -12.90 4.76
CA GLU A 181 -5.52 -13.90 3.78
C GLU A 181 -5.15 -13.48 2.35
N VAL A 182 -5.43 -12.22 1.99
CA VAL A 182 -5.08 -11.69 0.66
C VAL A 182 -3.55 -11.64 0.47
N ILE A 183 -2.81 -11.09 1.43
CA ILE A 183 -1.34 -11.01 1.36
C ILE A 183 -0.73 -12.42 1.20
N GLY A 184 -1.16 -13.38 2.01
CA GLY A 184 -0.69 -14.76 1.94
C GLY A 184 -1.04 -15.46 0.62
N ALA A 185 -2.26 -15.26 0.12
CA ALA A 185 -2.70 -15.84 -1.14
C ALA A 185 -1.94 -15.27 -2.35
N LEU A 186 -1.68 -13.96 -2.35
CA LEU A 186 -0.86 -13.30 -3.37
C LEU A 186 0.58 -13.78 -3.33
N ALA A 187 1.17 -13.89 -2.14
CA ALA A 187 2.52 -14.43 -1.95
C ALA A 187 2.65 -15.83 -2.57
N ARG A 188 1.75 -16.76 -2.23
CA ARG A 188 1.70 -18.12 -2.81
C ARG A 188 1.53 -18.08 -4.33
N ARG A 189 0.64 -17.22 -4.84
CA ARG A 189 0.37 -17.09 -6.28
C ARG A 189 1.59 -16.60 -7.05
N ILE A 190 2.30 -15.58 -6.55
CA ILE A 190 3.52 -15.04 -7.17
C ILE A 190 4.65 -16.06 -7.14
N GLN A 191 4.81 -16.80 -6.03
CA GLN A 191 5.84 -17.83 -5.89
C GLN A 191 5.67 -19.04 -6.82
N SER A 192 4.46 -19.28 -7.35
CA SER A 192 4.16 -20.47 -8.15
C SER A 192 5.05 -20.69 -9.39
N GLY A 193 5.74 -19.67 -9.88
CA GLY A 193 6.70 -19.80 -10.98
C GLY A 193 7.86 -18.80 -10.95
N LEU A 194 8.15 -18.19 -9.79
CA LEU A 194 9.28 -17.29 -9.60
C LEU A 194 10.12 -17.75 -8.41
N SER A 195 11.43 -17.85 -8.62
CA SER A 195 12.37 -18.11 -7.52
C SER A 195 12.56 -16.84 -6.68
N LEU A 196 12.25 -16.93 -5.39
CA LEU A 196 12.45 -15.83 -4.45
C LEU A 196 13.92 -15.43 -4.30
N GLN A 197 14.85 -16.39 -4.45
CA GLN A 197 16.28 -16.13 -4.30
C GLN A 197 16.78 -15.10 -5.32
N THR A 198 16.11 -15.01 -6.47
CA THR A 198 16.46 -14.12 -7.57
C THR A 198 15.50 -12.94 -7.73
N LEU A 199 14.46 -12.84 -6.91
CA LEU A 199 13.47 -11.77 -7.03
C LEU A 199 14.03 -10.49 -6.40
N ALA A 200 14.38 -9.53 -7.25
CA ALA A 200 14.79 -8.19 -6.87
C ALA A 200 13.66 -7.42 -6.16
N PRO A 201 13.95 -6.28 -5.51
CA PRO A 201 12.98 -5.54 -4.71
C PRO A 201 11.69 -5.15 -5.45
N HIS A 202 10.60 -4.98 -4.71
CA HIS A 202 9.40 -4.31 -5.25
C HIS A 202 9.59 -2.80 -5.21
N LEU A 203 9.21 -2.07 -6.26
CA LEU A 203 9.20 -0.60 -6.24
C LEU A 203 7.77 -0.07 -6.19
N ASN A 204 7.46 0.71 -5.16
CA ASN A 204 6.15 1.32 -5.01
C ASN A 204 5.96 2.51 -5.95
N LEU A 205 5.22 2.29 -7.04
CA LEU A 205 4.88 3.33 -8.02
C LEU A 205 3.54 4.01 -7.74
N LEU A 206 2.58 3.29 -7.17
CA LEU A 206 1.29 3.89 -6.81
C LEU A 206 1.37 4.49 -5.40
N PRO A 207 0.50 5.45 -5.04
CA PRO A 207 0.45 5.94 -3.67
C PRO A 207 0.15 4.81 -2.70
N LEU A 208 0.87 4.75 -1.58
CA LEU A 208 0.65 3.76 -0.51
C LEU A 208 -0.74 3.91 0.16
N SER A 209 -1.43 5.02 -0.05
CA SER A 209 -2.85 5.17 0.29
C SER A 209 -3.81 4.36 -0.60
N THR A 210 -3.32 3.84 -1.73
CA THR A 210 -4.03 2.90 -2.59
C THR A 210 -3.92 1.50 -2.01
N LEU A 211 -5.06 0.88 -1.68
CA LEU A 211 -5.10 -0.42 -1.00
C LEU A 211 -4.30 -1.51 -1.73
N LEU A 212 -4.35 -1.53 -3.07
CA LEU A 212 -3.59 -2.48 -3.89
C LEU A 212 -2.09 -2.38 -3.64
N GLU A 213 -1.56 -1.16 -3.67
CA GLU A 213 -0.14 -0.93 -3.45
C GLU A 213 0.26 -1.27 -2.01
N ASN A 214 -0.58 -0.88 -1.06
CA ASN A 214 -0.33 -1.14 0.35
C ASN A 214 -0.28 -2.63 0.67
N LEU A 215 -1.23 -3.43 0.17
CA LEU A 215 -1.25 -4.87 0.47
C LEU A 215 -0.27 -5.65 -0.42
N ALA A 216 -0.36 -5.47 -1.73
CA ALA A 216 0.42 -6.26 -2.69
C ALA A 216 1.84 -5.72 -2.88
N GLY A 217 2.03 -4.39 -2.82
CA GLY A 217 3.33 -3.75 -3.02
C GLY A 217 4.18 -3.61 -1.75
N VAL A 218 3.57 -3.73 -0.56
CA VAL A 218 4.31 -3.72 0.72
C VAL A 218 4.15 -5.04 1.47
N GLY A 219 2.90 -5.44 1.75
CA GLY A 219 2.62 -6.65 2.55
C GLY A 219 3.23 -7.92 1.95
N VAL A 220 3.03 -8.17 0.65
CA VAL A 220 3.56 -9.37 -0.02
C VAL A 220 5.09 -9.42 -0.02
N PRO A 221 5.85 -8.41 -0.49
CA PRO A 221 7.31 -8.49 -0.45
C PRO A 221 7.86 -8.63 0.97
N LEU A 222 7.30 -7.94 1.97
CA LEU A 222 7.73 -8.11 3.37
C LEU A 222 7.44 -9.51 3.91
N LEU A 223 6.27 -10.09 3.61
CA LEU A 223 5.95 -11.48 3.96
C LEU A 223 6.95 -12.46 3.31
N LEU A 224 7.36 -12.19 2.08
CA LEU A 224 8.35 -12.98 1.33
C LEU A 224 9.80 -12.69 1.75
N GLY A 225 10.04 -11.76 2.68
CA GLY A 225 11.37 -11.31 3.08
C GLY A 225 12.16 -10.69 1.93
N ARG A 226 11.48 -9.93 1.05
CA ARG A 226 12.07 -9.18 -0.08
C ARG A 226 12.03 -7.67 0.23
N PRO A 227 13.04 -6.90 -0.18
CA PRO A 227 13.05 -5.46 0.07
C PRO A 227 11.92 -4.73 -0.69
N VAL A 228 11.44 -3.64 -0.09
CA VAL A 228 10.48 -2.71 -0.68
C VAL A 228 11.16 -1.35 -0.90
N ILE A 229 11.07 -0.82 -2.11
CA ILE A 229 11.58 0.51 -2.45
C ILE A 229 10.41 1.48 -2.39
N ALA A 230 10.45 2.41 -1.44
CA ALA A 230 9.44 3.42 -1.22
C ALA A 230 10.09 4.81 -1.36
N LEU A 231 9.79 5.47 -2.47
CA LEU A 231 10.35 6.77 -2.82
C LEU A 231 9.21 7.75 -3.12
N PRO A 232 9.36 9.05 -2.79
CA PRO A 232 8.37 10.06 -3.14
C PRO A 232 8.11 10.09 -4.65
N GLY A 233 6.89 10.43 -5.06
CA GLY A 233 6.50 10.41 -6.48
C GLY A 233 7.43 11.24 -7.35
N ALA A 234 7.87 12.40 -6.86
CA ALA A 234 8.80 13.27 -7.56
C ALA A 234 10.16 12.62 -7.90
N ALA A 235 10.63 11.65 -7.10
CA ALA A 235 11.87 10.91 -7.40
C ALA A 235 11.67 9.90 -8.55
N LEU A 236 10.41 9.51 -8.82
CA LEU A 236 10.02 8.53 -9.84
C LEU A 236 9.44 9.19 -11.09
N GLY A 237 9.50 10.52 -11.19
CA GLY A 237 8.90 11.29 -12.28
C GLY A 237 7.39 11.46 -12.18
N LEU A 238 6.77 11.13 -11.04
CA LEU A 238 5.33 11.30 -10.82
C LEU A 238 5.05 12.71 -10.30
N GLN A 239 4.14 13.43 -10.94
CA GLN A 239 3.81 14.82 -10.60
C GLN A 239 2.29 15.00 -10.48
N GLY A 240 1.83 15.37 -9.29
CA GLY A 240 0.40 15.55 -9.01
C GLY A 240 -0.41 14.27 -9.26
N SER A 241 -1.65 14.41 -9.74
CA SER A 241 -2.57 13.28 -9.92
C SER A 241 -2.40 12.52 -11.23
N SER A 242 -1.67 13.07 -12.21
CA SER A 242 -1.62 12.49 -13.57
C SER A 242 -0.36 12.82 -14.38
N GLY A 243 0.53 13.67 -13.85
CA GLY A 243 1.79 14.01 -14.51
C GLY A 243 2.79 12.88 -14.38
N LEU A 244 3.47 12.56 -15.48
CA LEU A 244 4.56 11.59 -15.52
C LEU A 244 5.67 12.13 -16.41
N ASP A 245 6.90 12.14 -15.90
CA ASP A 245 8.13 12.25 -16.66
C ASP A 245 8.66 10.83 -16.97
N PRO A 246 8.50 10.34 -18.21
CA PRO A 246 8.95 9.01 -18.59
C PRO A 246 10.47 8.85 -18.50
N ALA A 247 11.25 9.91 -18.75
CA ALA A 247 12.71 9.83 -18.72
C ALA A 247 13.20 9.65 -17.28
N GLN A 248 12.61 10.40 -16.34
CA GLN A 248 12.94 10.26 -14.92
C GLN A 248 12.48 8.90 -14.37
N LEU A 249 11.29 8.42 -14.75
CA LEU A 249 10.85 7.06 -14.39
C LEU A 249 11.83 6.01 -14.92
N LEU A 250 12.24 6.10 -16.18
CA LEU A 250 13.19 5.16 -16.77
C LEU A 250 14.54 5.18 -16.05
N GLN A 251 15.03 6.36 -15.69
CA GLN A 251 16.26 6.52 -14.89
C GLN A 251 16.12 5.85 -13.52
N ALA A 252 15.01 6.09 -12.82
CA ALA A 252 14.75 5.47 -11.51
C ALA A 252 14.68 3.94 -11.62
N LEU A 253 14.03 3.40 -12.65
CA LEU A 253 13.98 1.96 -12.90
C LEU A 253 15.39 1.37 -13.08
N HIS A 254 16.28 2.03 -13.83
CA HIS A 254 17.66 1.57 -14.00
C HIS A 254 18.53 1.74 -12.75
N GLN A 255 18.30 2.78 -11.97
CA GLN A 255 19.03 3.02 -10.73
C GLN A 255 18.68 1.97 -9.67
N HIS A 256 17.40 1.64 -9.53
CA HIS A 256 16.90 0.81 -8.45
C HIS A 256 16.74 -0.67 -8.81
N GLN A 257 16.75 -1.02 -10.10
CA GLN A 257 16.66 -2.39 -10.60
C GLN A 257 15.53 -3.21 -9.93
N PRO A 258 14.27 -2.72 -9.93
CA PRO A 258 13.19 -3.44 -9.27
C PRO A 258 12.88 -4.76 -9.96
N GLY A 259 12.50 -5.76 -9.16
CA GLY A 259 12.05 -7.07 -9.62
C GLY A 259 10.58 -7.07 -10.02
N SER A 260 9.79 -6.19 -9.41
CA SER A 260 8.35 -6.12 -9.63
C SER A 260 7.79 -4.72 -9.48
N LEU A 261 6.68 -4.48 -10.18
CA LEU A 261 5.88 -3.24 -10.15
C LEU A 261 4.39 -3.60 -10.15
N ILE A 262 3.58 -2.74 -9.54
CA ILE A 262 2.13 -2.70 -9.74
C ILE A 262 1.81 -1.49 -10.62
N LEU A 263 1.02 -1.70 -11.67
CA LEU A 263 0.76 -0.72 -12.71
C LEU A 263 -0.75 -0.53 -12.91
N LEU A 264 -1.15 0.73 -13.09
CA LEU A 264 -2.39 1.06 -13.77
C LEU A 264 -2.21 0.92 -15.30
N PRO A 265 -3.30 0.77 -16.09
CA PRO A 265 -3.20 0.63 -17.54
C PRO A 265 -2.37 1.72 -18.23
N GLN A 266 -2.45 2.96 -17.73
CA GLN A 266 -1.70 4.10 -18.26
C GLN A 266 -0.19 3.97 -18.02
N LEU A 267 0.23 3.47 -16.85
CA LEU A 267 1.65 3.23 -16.57
C LEU A 267 2.19 2.05 -17.39
N LEU A 268 1.39 1.00 -17.59
CA LEU A 268 1.75 -0.08 -18.51
C LEU A 268 1.91 0.44 -19.95
N GLN A 269 1.02 1.33 -20.41
CA GLN A 269 1.12 1.96 -21.71
C GLN A 269 2.44 2.71 -21.88
N VAL A 270 2.93 3.39 -20.84
CA VAL A 270 4.22 4.10 -20.85
C VAL A 270 5.38 3.12 -21.03
N LEU A 271 5.43 2.03 -20.27
CA LEU A 271 6.50 1.02 -20.40
C LEU A 271 6.49 0.36 -21.79
N VAL A 272 5.31 0.10 -22.35
CA VAL A 272 5.14 -0.39 -23.72
C VAL A 272 5.69 0.62 -24.73
N GLN A 273 5.37 1.92 -24.59
CA GLN A 273 5.89 2.96 -25.47
C GLN A 273 7.42 3.08 -25.39
N MET A 274 8.00 3.02 -24.19
CA MET A 274 9.46 3.01 -24.01
C MET A 274 10.11 1.88 -24.80
N ARG A 275 9.57 0.66 -24.70
CA ARG A 275 10.10 -0.50 -25.44
C ARG A 275 9.97 -0.35 -26.96
N LEU A 276 8.84 0.18 -27.46
CA LEU A 276 8.65 0.42 -28.89
C LEU A 276 9.63 1.47 -29.44
N GLN A 277 10.02 2.43 -28.61
CA GLN A 277 11.03 3.44 -28.93
C GLN A 277 12.47 2.91 -28.81
N GLY A 278 12.65 1.63 -28.49
CA GLY A 278 13.98 1.03 -28.31
C GLY A 278 14.65 1.39 -26.99
N LEU A 279 13.93 2.00 -26.04
CA LEU A 279 14.48 2.29 -24.71
C LEU A 279 14.52 0.99 -23.90
N PRO A 280 15.71 0.56 -23.41
CA PRO A 280 15.81 -0.67 -22.64
C PRO A 280 15.08 -0.51 -21.30
N LEU A 281 14.30 -1.50 -20.88
CA LEU A 281 13.83 -1.60 -19.50
C LEU A 281 14.76 -2.54 -18.72
N PRO A 282 14.91 -2.36 -17.39
CA PRO A 282 15.76 -3.21 -16.58
C PRO A 282 15.44 -4.69 -16.74
N GLU A 283 16.47 -5.51 -16.93
CA GLU A 283 16.31 -6.97 -16.96
C GLU A 283 15.93 -7.54 -15.60
N SER A 284 16.03 -6.77 -14.51
CA SER A 284 15.56 -7.16 -13.19
C SER A 284 14.04 -7.34 -13.14
N LEU A 285 13.27 -6.66 -14.00
CA LEU A 285 11.81 -6.76 -14.03
C LEU A 285 11.35 -8.17 -14.42
N ARG A 286 10.75 -8.88 -13.45
CA ARG A 286 10.22 -10.25 -13.61
C ARG A 286 8.73 -10.34 -13.37
N PHE A 287 8.11 -9.32 -12.77
CA PHE A 287 6.69 -9.34 -12.45
C PHE A 287 6.05 -7.96 -12.53
N LEU A 288 5.23 -7.71 -13.56
CA LEU A 288 4.46 -6.49 -13.74
C LEU A 288 2.98 -6.79 -13.51
N ALA A 289 2.47 -6.56 -12.30
CA ALA A 289 1.04 -6.64 -12.05
C ALA A 289 0.32 -5.47 -12.73
N VAL A 290 -0.79 -5.74 -13.42
CA VAL A 290 -1.65 -4.70 -13.98
C VAL A 290 -3.10 -4.89 -13.51
N GLY A 291 -3.71 -3.82 -13.01
CA GLY A 291 -5.05 -3.84 -12.44
C GLY A 291 -5.59 -2.44 -12.14
N GLY A 292 -6.64 -2.36 -11.31
CA GLY A 292 -7.25 -1.08 -10.88
C GLY A 292 -8.09 -0.37 -11.95
N GLY A 293 -8.09 -0.86 -13.19
CA GLY A 293 -8.91 -0.35 -14.28
C GLY A 293 -8.94 -1.31 -15.47
N VAL A 294 -9.83 -1.04 -16.42
CA VAL A 294 -9.93 -1.86 -17.63
C VAL A 294 -8.65 -1.70 -18.46
N THR A 295 -7.93 -2.81 -18.66
CA THR A 295 -6.76 -2.86 -19.55
C THR A 295 -7.22 -3.40 -20.91
N SER A 296 -6.91 -2.69 -22.00
CA SER A 296 -7.34 -3.12 -23.33
C SER A 296 -6.60 -4.39 -23.76
N ALA A 297 -7.30 -5.28 -24.48
CA ALA A 297 -6.69 -6.48 -25.05
C ALA A 297 -5.52 -6.13 -25.99
N GLN A 298 -5.60 -4.99 -26.69
CA GLN A 298 -4.53 -4.50 -27.55
C GLN A 298 -3.26 -4.16 -26.75
N LEU A 299 -3.38 -3.47 -25.62
CA LEU A 299 -2.23 -3.13 -24.78
C LEU A 299 -1.57 -4.38 -24.19
N LEU A 300 -2.37 -5.34 -23.72
CA LEU A 300 -1.87 -6.61 -23.19
C LEU A 300 -1.13 -7.42 -24.27
N ALA A 301 -1.72 -7.57 -25.46
CA ALA A 301 -1.08 -8.26 -26.57
C ALA A 301 0.21 -7.57 -27.04
N GLN A 302 0.28 -6.24 -26.95
CA GLN A 302 1.49 -5.50 -27.28
C GLN A 302 2.59 -5.70 -26.23
N ALA A 303 2.25 -5.67 -24.95
CA ALA A 303 3.19 -5.96 -23.87
C ALA A 303 3.76 -7.40 -23.97
N GLU A 304 2.90 -8.38 -24.28
CA GLU A 304 3.29 -9.77 -24.50
C GLU A 304 4.25 -9.92 -25.68
N LYS A 305 3.96 -9.27 -26.82
CA LYS A 305 4.86 -9.26 -27.99
C LYS A 305 6.23 -8.63 -27.71
N LEU A 306 6.29 -7.69 -26.76
CA LEU A 306 7.52 -7.04 -26.32
C LEU A 306 8.25 -7.83 -25.22
N GLY A 307 7.73 -9.00 -24.83
CA GLY A 307 8.32 -9.86 -23.80
C GLY A 307 8.22 -9.27 -22.39
N LEU A 308 7.29 -8.34 -22.14
CA LEU A 308 7.08 -7.80 -20.80
C LEU A 308 6.35 -8.84 -19.93
N PRO A 309 6.81 -9.11 -18.70
CA PRO A 309 6.20 -10.12 -17.82
C PRO A 309 4.95 -9.55 -17.13
N VAL A 310 3.90 -9.29 -17.92
CA VAL A 310 2.65 -8.67 -17.46
C VAL A 310 1.68 -9.72 -16.96
N TYR A 311 1.14 -9.47 -15.76
CA TYR A 311 0.17 -10.32 -15.07
C TYR A 311 -1.05 -9.49 -14.71
N GLN A 312 -2.12 -9.65 -15.48
CA GLN A 312 -3.38 -8.97 -15.21
C GLN A 312 -4.09 -9.58 -14.00
N GLY A 313 -4.65 -8.73 -13.15
CA GLY A 313 -5.49 -9.11 -12.03
C GLY A 313 -6.77 -8.28 -11.95
N TYR A 314 -7.68 -8.73 -11.10
CA TYR A 314 -8.92 -8.06 -10.77
C TYR A 314 -9.12 -8.04 -9.26
N GLY A 315 -9.71 -6.97 -8.78
CA GLY A 315 -10.25 -6.90 -7.44
C GLY A 315 -10.81 -5.52 -7.14
N LEU A 316 -11.34 -5.39 -5.94
CA LEU A 316 -12.08 -4.25 -5.44
C LEU A 316 -11.72 -4.04 -3.97
N SER A 317 -11.85 -2.82 -3.46
CA SER A 317 -11.54 -2.53 -2.06
C SER A 317 -12.40 -3.36 -1.11
N GLU A 318 -13.66 -3.62 -1.46
CA GLU A 318 -14.63 -4.43 -0.72
C GLU A 318 -14.21 -5.90 -0.54
N CYS A 319 -13.28 -6.38 -1.36
CA CYS A 319 -12.70 -7.72 -1.28
C CYS A 319 -11.22 -7.66 -0.85
N ALA A 320 -10.82 -6.64 -0.08
CA ALA A 320 -9.44 -6.39 0.33
C ALA A 320 -8.46 -6.38 -0.85
N SER A 321 -8.81 -5.65 -1.90
CA SER A 321 -8.00 -5.32 -3.08
C SER A 321 -7.93 -6.34 -4.20
N VAL A 322 -7.63 -7.63 -3.97
CA VAL A 322 -7.39 -8.58 -5.08
C VAL A 322 -8.26 -9.82 -4.93
N VAL A 323 -9.00 -10.11 -5.99
CA VAL A 323 -9.90 -11.26 -6.11
C VAL A 323 -9.29 -12.35 -6.99
N SER A 324 -8.66 -11.97 -8.10
CA SER A 324 -8.03 -12.89 -9.05
C SER A 324 -6.76 -12.28 -9.64
N LEU A 325 -5.80 -13.14 -9.99
CA LEU A 325 -4.51 -12.69 -10.53
C LEU A 325 -3.89 -13.76 -11.44
N ASN A 326 -3.38 -13.36 -12.60
CA ASN A 326 -2.52 -14.22 -13.42
C ASN A 326 -1.20 -14.50 -12.69
N ALA A 327 -0.68 -15.71 -12.85
CA ALA A 327 0.59 -16.10 -12.22
C ALA A 327 1.66 -16.42 -13.25
N PRO A 328 2.95 -16.39 -12.86
CA PRO A 328 4.05 -16.86 -13.70
C PRO A 328 3.84 -18.28 -14.24
N ALA A 329 3.31 -19.19 -13.42
CA ALA A 329 3.00 -20.56 -13.83
C ALA A 329 1.68 -20.72 -14.61
N ALA A 330 0.83 -19.68 -14.62
CA ALA A 330 -0.52 -19.73 -15.22
C ALA A 330 -0.95 -18.32 -15.65
N ASN A 331 -0.33 -17.82 -16.72
CA ASN A 331 -0.66 -16.53 -17.33
C ASN A 331 -1.52 -16.75 -18.58
N ARG A 332 -2.61 -16.00 -18.69
CA ARG A 332 -3.46 -15.97 -19.89
C ARG A 332 -3.75 -14.53 -20.28
N CYS A 333 -3.16 -14.08 -21.38
CA CYS A 333 -3.36 -12.74 -21.92
C CYS A 333 -4.87 -12.44 -22.12
N GLY A 334 -5.31 -11.26 -21.67
CA GLY A 334 -6.72 -10.84 -21.70
C GLY A 334 -7.63 -11.45 -20.61
N SER A 335 -7.10 -12.32 -19.75
CA SER A 335 -7.79 -12.85 -18.58
C SER A 335 -7.33 -12.12 -17.32
N VAL A 336 -8.20 -11.97 -16.32
CA VAL A 336 -7.83 -11.46 -14.98
C VAL A 336 -7.27 -12.56 -14.06
N GLY A 337 -6.79 -13.66 -14.64
CA GLY A 337 -6.33 -14.85 -13.94
C GLY A 337 -7.41 -15.66 -13.23
N GLN A 338 -6.96 -16.52 -12.32
CA GLN A 338 -7.81 -17.37 -11.49
C GLN A 338 -8.08 -16.70 -10.14
N PRO A 339 -9.25 -16.92 -9.50
CA PRO A 339 -9.52 -16.48 -8.14
C PRO A 339 -8.41 -16.87 -7.17
N LEU A 340 -8.17 -16.04 -6.16
CA LEU A 340 -7.32 -16.40 -5.01
C LEU A 340 -7.95 -17.59 -4.26
N ASP A 341 -7.12 -18.38 -3.59
CA ASP A 341 -7.51 -19.67 -3.00
C ASP A 341 -8.61 -19.57 -1.93
N HIS A 342 -8.71 -18.45 -1.22
CA HIS A 342 -9.74 -18.17 -0.23
C HIS A 342 -11.03 -17.56 -0.83
N VAL A 343 -11.04 -17.17 -2.11
CA VAL A 343 -12.15 -16.45 -2.73
C VAL A 343 -13.02 -17.38 -3.58
N GLN A 344 -14.33 -17.34 -3.35
CA GLN A 344 -15.32 -17.99 -4.20
C GLN A 344 -15.96 -16.97 -5.14
N VAL A 345 -15.97 -17.27 -6.44
CA VAL A 345 -16.55 -16.40 -7.47
C VAL A 345 -17.71 -17.10 -8.15
N ARG A 346 -18.83 -16.39 -8.32
CA ARG A 346 -19.98 -16.84 -9.08
C ARG A 346 -20.38 -15.78 -10.10
N VAL A 347 -20.67 -16.20 -11.32
CA VAL A 347 -21.35 -15.39 -12.33
C VAL A 347 -22.83 -15.79 -12.31
N VAL A 348 -23.72 -14.80 -12.20
CA VAL A 348 -25.18 -14.98 -12.17
C VAL A 348 -25.81 -14.28 -13.37
N ASP A 349 -26.94 -14.80 -13.82
CA ASP A 349 -27.74 -14.32 -14.95
C ASP A 349 -28.76 -13.24 -14.57
#